data_AF-A0A444IU73-F1
#
_entry.id   AF-A0A444IU73-F1
#
_cell.length_a   1.000
_cell.length_b   1.000
_cell.length_c   1.000
_cell.angle_alpha   90.00
_cell.angle_beta   90.00
_cell.angle_gamma   90.00
#
_symmetry.space_group_name_H-M   'P 1'
#
loop_
_entity.id
_entity.type
_entity.pdbx_description
1 polymer ?
#
loop_
_entity_poly.entity_id
_entity_poly.type
_entity_poly.pdbx_seq_one_letter_code
_entity_poly.pdbx_strand_id
1 'polypeptide(L)'
;MAQLAALFSVSALFFYLRVRLSNNRLYQAIFFMCCLCCSLLALGSKENTILLFPSLALIEGIFFFQFAKIQQFAQQKTKLFFLLFLLLSAGILFFSWDFITAQANSYGHRNFTFQERILTEPRILLFYLSQIFYPTASRLSIVHDINLSTSLFTPWQTIAAIICCIGLIFLATVQVHRRPLLSFVILYYFLNHLVESTIIPLELIFEHRNLLPSLFLFLPLAAFSIDIIKKKKWAAIITTLACTFFLVQSGLARSNAIRPGKMQVH
;
A
#
# COMPACT_ATOMS: atom_id res chain seq x y z
N MET A 1 -3.52 16.94 -2.97
CA MET A 1 -3.62 16.38 -1.60
C MET A 1 -3.08 14.95 -1.48
N ALA A 2 -3.47 13.99 -2.33
CA ALA A 2 -3.01 12.59 -2.22
C ALA A 2 -1.47 12.41 -2.31
N GLN A 3 -0.81 13.12 -3.22
CA GLN A 3 0.65 13.07 -3.37
C GLN A 3 1.40 13.63 -2.16
N LEU A 4 0.85 14.67 -1.51
CA LEU A 4 1.43 15.27 -0.31
C LEU A 4 1.32 14.31 0.89
N ALA A 5 0.16 13.66 1.04
CA ALA A 5 -0.05 12.59 2.02
C ALA A 5 0.93 11.43 1.81
N ALA A 6 1.18 11.02 0.57
CA ALA A 6 2.17 10.00 0.24
C ALA A 6 3.60 10.45 0.60
N LEU A 7 4.00 11.67 0.23
CA LEU A 7 5.32 12.21 0.53
C LEU A 7 5.62 12.22 2.03
N PHE A 8 4.70 12.75 2.84
CA PHE A 8 4.86 12.78 4.29
C PHE A 8 4.87 11.38 4.90
N SER A 9 4.05 10.47 4.39
CA SER A 9 4.03 9.08 4.86
C SER A 9 5.35 8.36 4.60
N VAL A 10 5.91 8.50 3.40
CA VAL A 10 7.21 7.93 3.04
C VAL A 10 8.34 8.56 3.86
N SER A 11 8.28 9.86 4.07
CA SER A 11 9.28 10.59 4.88
C SER A 11 9.26 10.11 6.33
N ALA A 12 8.08 9.92 6.92
CA ALA A 12 7.93 9.35 8.26
C ALA A 12 8.49 7.91 8.34
N LEU A 13 8.19 7.04 7.37
CA LEU A 13 8.77 5.69 7.30
C LEU A 13 10.30 5.73 7.21
N PHE A 14 10.85 6.63 6.40
CA PHE A 14 12.30 6.82 6.27
C PHE A 14 12.93 7.26 7.59
N PHE A 15 12.40 8.30 8.23
CA PHE A 15 12.93 8.78 9.50
C PHE A 15 12.83 7.73 10.59
N TYR A 16 11.75 6.94 10.62
CA TYR A 16 11.61 5.83 11.53
C TYR A 16 12.74 4.80 11.39
N LEU A 17 13.05 4.39 10.15
CA LEU A 17 14.17 3.49 9.89
C LEU A 17 15.50 4.12 10.31
N ARG A 18 15.70 5.43 10.10
CA ARG A 18 16.89 6.16 10.56
C ARG A 18 17.01 6.22 12.07
N VAL A 19 15.91 6.33 12.82
CA VAL A 19 15.91 6.21 14.29
C VAL A 19 16.44 4.84 14.70
N ARG A 20 15.94 3.78 14.06
CA ARG A 20 16.33 2.40 14.38
C ARG A 20 17.76 2.04 14.01
N LEU A 21 18.29 2.60 12.93
CA LEU A 21 19.64 2.32 12.44
C LEU A 21 20.73 3.23 13.03
N SER A 22 20.36 4.33 13.69
CA SER A 22 21.31 5.23 14.33
C SER A 22 21.75 4.71 15.70
N ASN A 23 23.05 4.76 15.99
CA ASN A 23 23.58 4.44 17.33
C ASN A 23 23.67 5.68 18.25
N ASN A 24 23.64 6.89 17.67
CA ASN A 24 23.79 8.14 18.43
C ASN A 24 22.42 8.65 18.90
N ARG A 25 22.29 8.87 20.21
CA ARG A 25 21.05 9.33 20.87
C ARG A 25 20.55 10.68 20.38
N LEU A 26 21.44 11.62 20.04
CA LEU A 26 21.05 12.92 19.51
C LEU A 26 20.36 12.78 18.15
N TYR A 27 20.99 12.03 17.23
CA TYR A 27 20.40 11.77 15.91
C TYR A 27 19.12 10.94 15.99
N GLN A 28 19.03 10.00 16.93
CA GLN A 28 17.77 9.29 17.21
C GLN A 28 16.65 10.24 17.60
N ALA A 29 16.91 11.18 18.53
CA ALA A 29 15.91 12.16 18.95
C ALA A 29 15.49 13.09 17.79
N ILE A 30 16.45 13.57 16.99
CA ILE A 30 16.17 14.42 15.82
C ILE A 30 15.29 13.67 14.82
N PHE A 31 15.69 12.47 14.39
CA PHE A 31 14.90 11.69 13.44
C PHE A 31 13.55 11.30 14.01
N PHE A 32 13.45 11.08 15.32
CA PHE A 32 12.17 10.81 15.96
C PHE A 32 11.23 12.03 15.88
N MET A 33 11.72 13.23 16.18
CA MET A 33 10.94 14.47 16.04
C MET A 33 10.51 14.71 14.58
N CYS A 34 11.41 14.48 13.62
CA CYS A 34 11.08 14.55 12.20
C CYS A 34 9.99 13.53 11.81
N CYS A 35 10.09 12.28 12.30
CA CYS A 35 9.09 11.24 12.06
C CYS A 35 7.72 11.64 12.60
N LEU A 36 7.66 12.17 13.82
CA LEU A 36 6.42 12.62 14.46
C LEU A 36 5.81 13.79 13.69
N CYS A 37 6.61 14.79 13.34
CA CYS A 37 6.17 15.94 12.53
C CYS A 37 5.59 15.49 11.18
N CYS A 38 6.30 14.65 10.43
CA CYS A 38 5.81 14.11 9.16
C CYS A 38 4.54 13.28 9.33
N SER A 39 4.40 12.52 10.42
CA SER A 39 3.19 11.72 10.67
C SER A 39 1.96 12.61 10.93
N LEU A 40 2.13 13.70 11.69
CA LEU A 40 1.05 14.67 11.92
C LEU A 40 0.67 15.40 10.63
N LEU A 41 1.66 15.79 9.81
CA LEU A 41 1.42 16.42 8.51
C LEU A 41 0.73 15.46 7.52
N ALA A 42 1.05 14.16 7.57
CA ALA A 42 0.38 13.15 6.77
C ALA A 42 -1.10 13.05 7.15
N LEU A 43 -1.40 12.94 8.46
CA LEU A 43 -2.77 12.91 8.98
C LEU A 43 -3.56 14.15 8.61
N GLY A 44 -2.96 15.34 8.78
CA GLY A 44 -3.58 16.60 8.37
C GLY A 44 -3.78 16.73 6.87
N SER A 45 -3.08 15.95 6.04
CA SER A 45 -3.26 15.94 4.59
C SER A 45 -4.39 15.04 4.12
N LYS A 46 -4.53 13.86 4.75
CA LYS A 46 -5.59 12.88 4.48
C LYS A 46 -5.79 11.92 5.65
N GLU A 47 -7.03 11.67 6.02
CA GLU A 47 -7.42 10.72 7.07
C GLU A 47 -6.93 9.29 6.82
N ASN A 48 -6.91 8.84 5.56
CA ASN A 48 -6.44 7.50 5.19
C ASN A 48 -4.96 7.23 5.57
N THR A 49 -4.17 8.28 5.82
CA THR A 49 -2.79 8.12 6.30
C THR A 49 -2.71 7.61 7.73
N ILE A 50 -3.83 7.42 8.42
CA ILE A 50 -3.86 6.71 9.70
C ILE A 50 -3.34 5.28 9.60
N LEU A 51 -3.32 4.69 8.40
CA LEU A 51 -2.67 3.41 8.11
C LEU A 51 -1.15 3.44 8.19
N LEU A 52 -0.54 4.63 8.27
CA LEU A 52 0.89 4.78 8.56
C LEU A 52 1.25 4.17 9.91
N PHE A 53 0.37 4.27 10.90
CA PHE A 53 0.60 3.74 12.24
C PHE A 53 0.71 2.20 12.23
N PRO A 54 -0.29 1.46 11.75
CA PRO A 54 -0.18 0.00 11.62
C PRO A 54 0.91 -0.41 10.61
N SER A 55 1.26 0.43 9.63
CA SER A 55 2.41 0.18 8.74
C SER A 55 3.76 0.22 9.49
N LEU A 56 3.97 1.18 10.38
CA LEU A 56 5.16 1.24 11.24
C LEU A 56 5.20 0.05 12.20
N ALA A 57 4.05 -0.36 12.71
CA ALA A 57 3.94 -1.56 13.54
C ALA A 57 4.33 -2.83 12.81
N LEU A 58 3.97 -2.92 11.53
CA LEU A 58 4.29 -4.05 10.67
C LEU A 58 5.80 -4.09 10.39
N ILE A 59 6.47 -2.95 10.18
CA ILE A 59 7.95 -2.87 10.06
C ILE A 59 8.62 -3.42 11.32
N GLU A 60 8.15 -3.02 12.50
CA GLU A 60 8.66 -3.52 13.78
C GLU A 60 8.45 -5.02 13.95
N GLY A 61 7.24 -5.50 13.71
CA GLY A 61 6.85 -6.91 13.82
C GLY A 61 7.71 -7.83 12.96
N ILE A 62 7.94 -7.44 11.70
CA ILE A 62 8.58 -8.30 10.71
C ILE A 62 10.10 -8.19 10.76
N PHE A 63 10.66 -6.97 10.86
CA PHE A 63 12.10 -6.81 10.85
C PHE A 63 12.66 -6.85 12.27
N PHE A 64 12.29 -5.90 13.13
CA PHE A 64 13.01 -5.69 14.38
C PHE A 64 12.69 -6.72 15.48
N PHE A 65 11.43 -7.14 15.65
CA PHE A 65 11.06 -8.16 16.64
C PHE A 65 11.58 -9.55 16.28
N GLN A 66 11.71 -9.88 14.99
CA GLN A 66 12.31 -11.14 14.56
C GLN A 66 13.82 -11.19 14.82
N PHE A 67 14.55 -10.08 14.58
CA PHE A 67 15.99 -9.99 14.88
C PHE A 67 16.30 -9.85 16.38
N ALA A 68 15.33 -9.41 17.21
CA ALA A 68 15.49 -9.23 18.65
C ALA A 68 15.64 -10.54 19.46
N LYS A 69 15.60 -11.72 18.81
CA LYS A 69 15.97 -13.00 19.45
C LYS A 69 17.48 -13.15 19.68
N ILE A 70 18.30 -12.20 19.23
CA ILE A 70 19.79 -12.25 19.33
C ILE A 70 20.37 -11.24 20.32
N GLN A 71 19.60 -10.28 20.85
CA GLN A 71 20.14 -9.35 21.85
C GLN A 71 19.10 -8.95 22.91
N GLN A 72 19.17 -9.65 24.05
CA GLN A 72 18.60 -9.19 25.32
C GLN A 72 19.14 -7.79 25.65
N PHE A 73 18.29 -6.92 26.22
CA PHE A 73 18.54 -5.56 26.78
C PHE A 73 18.05 -4.28 26.06
N ALA A 74 17.20 -4.34 25.02
CA ALA A 74 16.53 -3.12 24.47
C ALA A 74 14.99 -3.13 24.56
N GLN A 75 14.40 -4.01 25.38
CA GLN A 75 13.02 -4.50 25.21
C GLN A 75 11.91 -3.79 26.01
N GLN A 76 12.19 -2.85 26.91
CA GLN A 76 11.13 -2.19 27.71
C GLN A 76 10.71 -0.80 27.18
N LYS A 77 11.66 0.01 26.68
CA LYS A 77 11.31 1.37 26.19
C LYS A 77 10.66 1.38 24.80
N THR A 78 10.94 0.36 23.99
CA THR A 78 10.34 0.16 22.65
C THR A 78 8.90 -0.32 22.71
N LYS A 79 8.55 -1.18 23.66
CA LYS A 79 7.16 -1.58 23.93
C LYS A 79 6.31 -0.41 24.42
N LEU A 80 6.86 0.44 25.30
CA LEU A 80 6.17 1.65 25.77
C LEU A 80 5.93 2.64 24.62
N PHE A 81 6.92 2.78 23.72
CA PHE A 81 6.81 3.63 22.54
C PHE A 81 5.75 3.15 21.56
N PHE A 82 5.73 1.83 21.33
CA PHE A 82 4.74 1.16 20.50
C PHE A 82 3.32 1.29 21.08
N LEU A 83 3.20 1.12 22.39
CA LEU A 83 1.93 1.26 23.12
C LEU A 83 1.42 2.71 23.10
N LEU A 84 2.30 3.71 23.32
CA LEU A 84 1.93 5.12 23.26
C LEU A 84 1.47 5.52 21.85
N PHE A 85 2.12 4.98 20.83
CA PHE A 85 1.79 5.21 19.43
C PHE A 85 0.47 4.53 19.02
N LEU A 86 0.21 3.32 19.54
CA LEU A 86 -1.08 2.63 19.40
C LEU A 86 -2.21 3.39 20.12
N LEU A 87 -1.95 3.93 21.31
CA LEU A 87 -2.90 4.73 22.08
C LEU A 87 -3.19 6.09 21.42
N LEU A 88 -2.19 6.74 20.84
CA LEU A 88 -2.38 7.99 20.10
C LEU A 88 -3.22 7.76 18.83
N SER A 89 -2.94 6.69 18.09
CA SER A 89 -3.73 6.33 16.91
C SER A 89 -5.16 5.93 17.26
N ALA A 90 -5.37 5.22 18.38
CA ALA A 90 -6.70 4.93 18.91
C ALA A 90 -7.45 6.20 19.33
N GLY A 91 -6.77 7.17 19.98
CA GLY A 91 -7.36 8.44 20.37
C GLY A 91 -7.79 9.30 19.18
N ILE A 92 -7.01 9.29 18.09
CA ILE A 92 -7.33 10.02 16.85
C ILE A 92 -8.50 9.34 16.11
N LEU A 93 -8.55 8.00 16.06
CA LEU A 93 -9.69 7.25 15.52
C LEU A 93 -10.98 7.51 16.31
N PHE A 94 -10.89 7.61 17.63
CA PHE A 94 -12.02 7.95 18.49
C PHE A 94 -12.54 9.37 18.23
N PHE A 95 -11.64 10.35 18.03
CA PHE A 95 -12.02 11.73 17.69
C PHE A 95 -12.57 11.87 16.27
N SER A 96 -12.24 10.93 15.37
CA SER A 96 -12.72 10.88 13.99
C SER A 96 -14.03 10.10 13.85
N TRP A 97 -14.56 9.54 14.94
CA TRP A 97 -15.73 8.65 14.92
C TRP A 97 -17.00 9.36 14.40
N ASP A 98 -17.19 10.62 14.76
CA ASP A 98 -18.32 11.42 14.28
C ASP A 98 -18.24 11.69 12.77
N PHE A 99 -17.02 11.83 12.22
CA PHE A 99 -16.82 11.94 10.77
C PHE A 99 -17.10 10.61 10.06
N ILE A 100 -16.61 9.49 10.62
CA ILE A 100 -16.82 8.15 10.06
C ILE A 100 -18.31 7.80 10.03
N THR A 101 -19.05 8.11 11.10
CA THR A 101 -20.50 7.88 11.19
C THR A 101 -21.30 8.80 10.27
N ALA A 102 -20.94 10.09 10.16
CA ALA A 102 -21.54 11.00 9.19
C ALA A 102 -21.37 10.51 7.75
N GLN A 103 -20.20 9.97 7.43
CA GLN A 103 -19.87 9.49 6.10
C GLN A 103 -20.48 8.10 5.82
N ALA A 104 -20.65 7.25 6.84
CA ALA A 104 -21.42 6.00 6.75
C ALA A 104 -22.92 6.24 6.48
N ASN A 105 -23.46 7.40 6.86
CA ASN A 105 -24.84 7.78 6.52
C ASN A 105 -24.96 8.33 5.07
N SER A 106 -23.85 8.57 4.37
CA SER A 106 -23.81 9.11 3.01
C SER A 106 -24.05 8.05 1.90
N TYR A 107 -24.10 6.76 2.24
CA TYR A 107 -24.41 5.69 1.26
C TYR A 107 -25.79 5.86 0.60
N GLY A 108 -26.72 6.59 1.21
CA GLY A 108 -28.05 6.87 0.64
C GLY A 108 -28.04 7.67 -0.67
N HIS A 109 -26.92 8.30 -1.05
CA HIS A 109 -26.79 9.09 -2.29
C HIS A 109 -25.98 8.37 -3.40
N ARG A 110 -25.57 7.11 -3.21
CA ARG A 110 -24.72 6.37 -4.16
C ARG A 110 -25.45 5.16 -4.76
N ASN A 111 -25.07 4.78 -5.97
CA ASN A 111 -25.66 3.66 -6.73
C ASN A 111 -25.21 2.26 -6.24
N PHE A 112 -24.59 2.15 -5.07
CA PHE A 112 -24.09 0.87 -4.54
C PHE A 112 -24.24 0.82 -3.02
N THR A 113 -24.50 -0.39 -2.52
CA THR A 113 -24.60 -0.68 -1.09
C THR A 113 -23.22 -0.98 -0.49
N PHE A 114 -23.13 -0.87 0.84
CA PHE A 114 -21.91 -1.24 1.58
C PHE A 114 -21.49 -2.72 1.34
N GLN A 115 -22.47 -3.62 1.22
CA GLN A 115 -22.21 -5.03 0.96
C GLN A 115 -21.61 -5.26 -0.42
N GLU A 116 -22.18 -4.64 -1.45
CA GLU A 116 -21.66 -4.73 -2.83
C GLU A 116 -20.24 -4.15 -2.93
N ARG A 117 -19.94 -3.09 -2.16
CA ARG A 117 -18.59 -2.54 -2.06
C ARG A 117 -17.62 -3.59 -1.53
N ILE A 118 -17.89 -4.16 -0.34
CA ILE A 118 -17.01 -5.17 0.29
C ILE A 118 -16.77 -6.36 -0.63
N LEU A 119 -17.80 -6.81 -1.35
CA LEU A 119 -17.67 -7.94 -2.28
C LEU A 119 -16.85 -7.59 -3.52
N THR A 120 -16.91 -6.34 -3.98
CA THR A 120 -16.21 -5.90 -5.20
C THR A 120 -14.75 -5.53 -4.93
N GLU A 121 -14.42 -5.04 -3.73
CA GLU A 121 -13.08 -4.59 -3.32
C GLU A 121 -11.97 -5.64 -3.56
N PRO A 122 -12.09 -6.94 -3.20
CA PRO A 122 -11.07 -7.94 -3.50
C PRO A 122 -10.71 -8.03 -4.99
N ARG A 123 -11.70 -7.88 -5.88
CA ARG A 123 -11.48 -7.85 -7.33
C ARG A 123 -10.75 -6.58 -7.75
N ILE A 124 -11.03 -5.46 -7.10
CA ILE A 124 -10.37 -4.17 -7.33
C ILE A 124 -8.91 -4.23 -6.89
N LEU A 125 -8.60 -4.85 -5.75
CA LEU A 125 -7.21 -5.06 -5.32
C LEU A 125 -6.40 -5.87 -6.33
N LEU A 126 -6.97 -6.96 -6.85
CA LEU A 126 -6.32 -7.73 -7.91
C LEU A 126 -6.21 -6.93 -9.21
N PHE A 127 -7.20 -6.10 -9.54
CA PHE A 127 -7.15 -5.21 -10.68
C PHE A 127 -6.01 -4.18 -10.53
N TYR A 128 -5.84 -3.56 -9.36
CA TYR A 128 -4.72 -2.68 -9.04
C TYR A 128 -3.37 -3.37 -9.16
N LEU A 129 -3.22 -4.59 -8.65
CA LEU A 129 -2.01 -5.38 -8.86
C LEU A 129 -1.77 -5.63 -10.35
N SER A 130 -2.81 -5.96 -11.11
CA SER A 130 -2.70 -6.17 -12.56
C SER A 130 -2.27 -4.90 -13.30
N GLN A 131 -2.76 -3.72 -12.91
CA GLN A 131 -2.37 -2.44 -13.52
C GLN A 131 -0.90 -2.11 -13.26
N ILE A 132 -0.36 -2.50 -12.10
CA ILE A 132 1.05 -2.26 -11.74
C ILE A 132 1.99 -3.15 -12.54
N PHE A 133 1.66 -4.44 -12.68
CA PHE A 133 2.49 -5.40 -13.42
C PHE A 133 2.26 -5.35 -14.94
N TYR A 134 1.08 -4.91 -15.38
CA TYR A 134 0.68 -4.85 -16.77
C TYR A 134 -0.07 -3.53 -17.08
N PRO A 135 0.67 -2.41 -17.18
CA PRO A 135 0.10 -1.09 -17.43
C PRO A 135 -0.30 -0.93 -18.90
N THR A 136 -1.51 -1.33 -19.28
CA THR A 136 -2.08 -1.06 -20.60
C THR A 136 -2.90 0.22 -20.61
N ALA A 137 -2.76 1.02 -21.68
CA ALA A 137 -3.47 2.31 -21.82
C ALA A 137 -5.00 2.18 -21.75
N SER A 138 -5.59 1.07 -22.20
CA SER A 138 -7.03 0.80 -22.08
C SER A 138 -7.50 0.54 -20.65
N ARG A 139 -6.58 0.22 -19.73
CA ARG A 139 -6.86 -0.01 -18.30
C ARG A 139 -6.52 1.19 -17.43
N LEU A 140 -6.09 2.32 -18.00
CA LEU A 140 -5.80 3.57 -17.30
C LEU A 140 -6.86 4.62 -17.70
N SER A 141 -8.13 4.25 -17.58
CA SER A 141 -9.27 5.13 -17.87
C SER A 141 -9.67 5.90 -16.61
N ILE A 142 -10.13 7.14 -16.77
CA ILE A 142 -10.64 7.97 -15.65
C ILE A 142 -11.99 7.43 -15.16
N VAL A 143 -12.76 6.78 -16.05
CA VAL A 143 -14.02 6.13 -15.74
C VAL A 143 -13.82 4.64 -15.93
N HIS A 144 -13.98 3.88 -14.85
CA HIS A 144 -13.95 2.43 -14.86
C HIS A 144 -15.34 1.90 -14.51
N ASP A 145 -16.03 1.34 -15.51
CA ASP A 145 -17.27 0.61 -15.29
C ASP A 145 -16.94 -0.79 -14.77
N ILE A 146 -16.88 -0.94 -13.44
CA ILE A 146 -16.81 -2.26 -12.82
C ILE A 146 -18.22 -2.78 -12.62
N ASN A 147 -18.46 -4.01 -13.09
CA ASN A 147 -19.64 -4.77 -12.67
C ASN A 147 -19.60 -5.03 -11.17
N LEU A 148 -20.52 -4.38 -10.45
CA LEU A 148 -20.75 -4.56 -9.02
C LEU A 148 -20.99 -6.03 -8.70
N SER A 149 -20.40 -6.48 -7.60
CA SER A 149 -20.56 -7.84 -7.12
C SER A 149 -21.77 -7.88 -6.19
N THR A 150 -22.91 -8.33 -6.72
CA THR A 150 -24.18 -8.42 -6.00
C THR A 150 -24.28 -9.65 -5.11
N SER A 151 -23.48 -10.70 -5.38
CA SER A 151 -23.34 -11.85 -4.50
C SER A 151 -21.92 -12.45 -4.55
N LEU A 152 -21.64 -13.39 -3.65
CA LEU A 152 -20.38 -14.15 -3.62
C LEU A 152 -20.13 -14.94 -4.92
N PHE A 153 -21.19 -15.31 -5.64
CA PHE A 153 -21.13 -16.12 -6.86
C PHE A 153 -21.46 -15.34 -8.13
N THR A 154 -21.99 -14.12 -7.99
CA THR A 154 -22.33 -13.23 -9.10
C THR A 154 -21.63 -11.90 -8.92
N PRO A 155 -20.52 -11.67 -9.64
CA PRO A 155 -19.82 -12.56 -10.59
C PRO A 155 -18.99 -13.69 -9.93
N TRP A 156 -18.75 -14.78 -10.65
CA TRP A 156 -17.93 -15.90 -10.15
C TRP A 156 -16.48 -15.50 -9.85
N GLN A 157 -15.99 -14.42 -10.48
CA GLN A 157 -14.68 -13.86 -10.22
C GLN A 157 -14.53 -13.33 -8.78
N THR A 158 -15.64 -13.04 -8.07
CA THR A 158 -15.62 -12.56 -6.69
C THR A 158 -15.01 -13.57 -5.73
N ILE A 159 -15.44 -14.83 -5.79
CA ILE A 159 -14.93 -15.88 -4.91
C ILE A 159 -13.45 -16.18 -5.19
N ALA A 160 -13.08 -16.21 -6.48
CA ALA A 160 -11.70 -16.42 -6.89
C ALA A 160 -10.78 -15.30 -6.39
N ALA A 161 -11.27 -14.05 -6.44
CA ALA A 161 -10.52 -12.91 -5.92
C ALA A 161 -10.34 -12.97 -4.40
N ILE A 162 -11.41 -13.30 -3.66
CA ILE A 162 -11.35 -13.48 -2.20
C ILE A 162 -10.36 -14.58 -1.82
N ILE A 163 -10.45 -15.75 -2.46
CA ILE A 163 -9.54 -16.88 -2.22
C ILE A 163 -8.10 -16.48 -2.51
N CYS A 164 -7.85 -15.76 -3.61
CA CYS A 164 -6.52 -15.27 -3.97
C CYS A 164 -5.97 -14.30 -2.90
N CYS A 165 -6.75 -13.31 -2.47
CA CYS A 165 -6.35 -12.37 -1.42
C CYS A 165 -6.04 -13.09 -0.10
N ILE A 166 -6.91 -13.99 0.35
CA ILE A 166 -6.69 -14.80 1.57
C ILE A 166 -5.43 -15.66 1.42
N GLY A 167 -5.25 -16.30 0.26
CA GLY A 167 -4.08 -17.11 -0.05
C GLY A 167 -2.78 -16.31 -0.01
N LEU A 168 -2.77 -15.08 -0.53
CA LEU A 168 -1.62 -14.19 -0.48
C LEU A 168 -1.30 -13.74 0.94
N ILE A 169 -2.31 -13.37 1.73
CA ILE A 169 -2.13 -13.01 3.14
C ILE A 169 -1.59 -14.20 3.93
N PHE A 170 -2.17 -15.39 3.75
CA PHE A 170 -1.71 -16.63 4.40
C PHE A 170 -0.28 -16.99 4.00
N LEU A 171 0.06 -16.88 2.72
CA LEU A 171 1.43 -17.12 2.26
C LEU A 171 2.41 -16.11 2.86
N ALA A 172 2.01 -14.85 2.98
CA ALA A 172 2.82 -13.81 3.59
C ALA A 172 3.05 -14.06 5.09
N THR A 173 2.03 -14.48 5.85
CA THR A 173 2.18 -14.78 7.28
C THR A 173 3.01 -16.03 7.52
N VAL A 174 2.82 -17.11 6.75
CA VAL A 174 3.62 -18.35 6.87
C VAL A 174 5.08 -18.12 6.48
N GLN A 175 5.33 -17.31 5.44
CA GLN A 175 6.69 -17.04 4.96
C GLN A 175 7.40 -15.91 5.71
N VAL A 176 6.77 -15.35 6.75
CA VAL A 176 7.30 -14.18 7.47
C VAL A 176 8.71 -14.41 8.02
N HIS A 177 9.05 -15.65 8.39
CA HIS A 177 10.37 -16.03 8.89
C HIS A 177 11.39 -16.39 7.80
N ARG A 178 10.94 -16.90 6.66
CA ARG A 178 11.83 -17.35 5.57
C ARG A 178 12.13 -16.23 4.56
N ARG A 179 11.15 -15.37 4.32
CA ARG A 179 11.21 -14.29 3.32
C ARG A 179 10.54 -13.01 3.88
N PRO A 180 11.10 -12.41 4.95
CA PRO A 180 10.48 -11.27 5.65
C PRO A 180 10.19 -10.08 4.72
N LEU A 181 11.05 -9.82 3.73
CA LEU A 181 10.83 -8.77 2.73
C LEU A 181 9.57 -9.03 1.90
N LEU A 182 9.37 -10.26 1.42
CA LEU A 182 8.20 -10.62 0.61
C LEU A 182 6.92 -10.50 1.45
N SER A 183 6.96 -11.03 2.67
CA SER A 183 5.85 -10.93 3.61
C SER A 183 5.49 -9.49 3.97
N PHE A 184 6.50 -8.65 4.20
CA PHE A 184 6.33 -7.22 4.45
C PHE A 184 5.55 -6.56 3.32
N VAL A 185 5.97 -6.79 2.07
CA VAL A 185 5.37 -6.15 0.89
C VAL A 185 3.92 -6.55 0.70
N ILE A 186 3.60 -7.85 0.81
CA ILE A 186 2.23 -8.34 0.67
C ILE A 186 1.34 -7.78 1.78
N LEU A 187 1.78 -7.90 3.04
CA LEU A 187 0.98 -7.45 4.18
C LEU A 187 0.83 -5.92 4.19
N TYR A 188 1.86 -5.16 3.81
CA TYR A 188 1.78 -3.70 3.67
C TYR A 188 0.77 -3.28 2.61
N TYR A 189 0.74 -3.98 1.46
CA TYR A 189 -0.21 -3.71 0.38
C TYR A 189 -1.66 -3.88 0.84
N PHE A 190 -1.97 -5.01 1.49
CA PHE A 190 -3.32 -5.25 2.01
C PHE A 190 -3.68 -4.33 3.18
N LEU A 191 -2.74 -4.07 4.09
CA LEU A 191 -2.94 -3.19 5.23
C LEU A 191 -3.30 -1.78 4.80
N ASN A 192 -2.60 -1.23 3.81
CA ASN A 192 -2.86 0.13 3.32
C ASN A 192 -4.13 0.26 2.45
N HIS A 193 -4.75 -0.87 2.08
CA HIS A 193 -6.08 -0.87 1.44
C HIS A 193 -7.23 -1.09 2.44
N LEU A 194 -6.96 -1.42 3.70
CA LEU A 194 -8.02 -1.73 4.67
C LEU A 194 -9.04 -0.60 4.82
N VAL A 195 -8.60 0.64 5.03
CA VAL A 195 -9.51 1.80 5.20
C VAL A 195 -10.23 2.16 3.90
N GLU A 196 -9.67 1.84 2.74
CA GLU A 196 -10.33 2.07 1.46
C GLU A 196 -11.45 1.05 1.20
N SER A 197 -11.24 -0.17 1.66
CA SER A 197 -12.21 -1.26 1.58
C SER A 197 -13.23 -1.24 2.73
N THR A 198 -13.01 -0.46 3.80
CA THR A 198 -13.92 -0.35 4.94
C THR A 198 -14.48 1.06 5.11
N ILE A 199 -15.81 1.15 5.02
CA ILE A 199 -16.68 2.19 5.61
C ILE A 199 -16.83 3.49 4.80
N ILE A 200 -15.81 4.00 4.09
CA ILE A 200 -15.97 5.31 3.43
C ILE A 200 -16.58 5.14 2.01
N PRO A 201 -17.80 5.64 1.70
CA PRO A 201 -18.46 5.56 0.39
C PRO A 201 -17.81 6.52 -0.61
N LEU A 202 -16.58 6.22 -0.97
CA LEU A 202 -15.82 6.88 -2.02
C LEU A 202 -15.99 6.11 -3.33
N GLU A 203 -15.59 6.65 -4.47
CA GLU A 203 -15.69 5.90 -5.73
C GLU A 203 -14.87 4.61 -5.66
N LEU A 204 -15.38 3.56 -6.30
CA LEU A 204 -14.86 2.18 -6.22
C LEU A 204 -13.43 2.08 -6.74
N ILE A 205 -13.10 2.83 -7.80
CA ILE A 205 -11.73 2.96 -8.28
C ILE A 205 -11.23 4.38 -8.08
N PHE A 206 -10.08 4.49 -7.42
CA PHE A 206 -9.31 5.72 -7.33
C PHE A 206 -7.82 5.37 -7.42
N GLU A 207 -7.26 5.44 -8.62
CA GLU A 207 -5.85 5.07 -8.88
C GLU A 207 -4.86 5.89 -8.03
N HIS A 208 -5.20 7.14 -7.71
CA HIS A 208 -4.41 8.02 -6.84
C HIS A 208 -4.25 7.51 -5.41
N ARG A 209 -5.05 6.54 -4.99
CA ARG A 209 -4.98 5.91 -3.68
C ARG A 209 -4.04 4.72 -3.62
N ASN A 210 -3.97 3.99 -4.73
CA ASN A 210 -3.05 2.86 -4.90
C ASN A 210 -1.56 3.28 -4.85
N LEU A 211 -1.24 4.58 -4.88
CA LEU A 211 0.13 5.10 -4.82
C LEU A 211 0.89 4.68 -3.54
N LEU A 212 0.23 4.76 -2.39
CA LEU A 212 0.88 4.45 -1.11
C LEU A 212 0.99 2.93 -0.88
N PRO A 213 -0.07 2.12 -1.06
CA PRO A 213 0.04 0.66 -0.95
C PRO A 213 1.04 0.01 -1.91
N SER A 214 1.17 0.55 -3.13
CA SER A 214 2.05 -0.02 -4.17
C SER A 214 3.53 0.28 -4.00
N LEU A 215 3.87 1.19 -3.09
CA LEU A 215 5.23 1.73 -2.93
C LEU A 215 6.29 0.65 -2.74
N PHE A 216 5.98 -0.40 -2.00
CA PHE A 216 6.91 -1.48 -1.71
C PHE A 216 6.82 -2.66 -2.68
N LEU A 217 5.85 -2.73 -3.60
CA LEU A 217 5.66 -3.90 -4.46
C LEU A 217 6.89 -4.25 -5.31
N PHE A 218 7.68 -3.24 -5.72
CA PHE A 218 8.91 -3.43 -6.48
C PHE A 218 10.15 -3.75 -5.62
N LEU A 219 10.04 -3.66 -4.29
CA LEU A 219 11.17 -3.86 -3.39
C LEU A 219 11.75 -5.29 -3.42
N PRO A 220 10.94 -6.38 -3.42
CA PRO A 220 11.46 -7.75 -3.52
C PRO A 220 12.10 -8.01 -4.89
N LEU A 221 11.54 -7.44 -5.96
CA LEU A 221 12.09 -7.53 -7.31
C LEU A 221 13.45 -6.85 -7.40
N ALA A 222 13.58 -5.65 -6.82
CA ALA A 222 14.84 -4.92 -6.75
C ALA A 222 15.89 -5.67 -5.92
N ALA A 223 15.52 -6.16 -4.74
CA ALA A 223 16.42 -6.93 -3.87
C ALA A 223 16.94 -8.20 -4.57
N PHE A 224 16.04 -8.97 -5.20
CA PHE A 224 16.39 -10.17 -5.95
C PHE A 224 17.31 -9.85 -7.14
N SER A 225 17.02 -8.77 -7.87
CA SER A 225 17.85 -8.31 -8.99
C SER A 225 19.27 -7.97 -8.53
N ILE A 226 19.41 -7.23 -7.43
CA ILE A 226 20.73 -6.87 -6.86
C ILE A 226 21.52 -8.12 -6.46
N ASP A 227 20.87 -9.09 -5.80
CA ASP A 227 21.52 -10.34 -5.40
C ASP A 227 22.01 -11.17 -6.59
N ILE A 228 21.24 -11.20 -7.69
CA ILE A 228 21.67 -11.86 -8.92
C ILE A 228 22.81 -11.09 -9.58
N ILE A 229 22.73 -9.76 -9.67
CA ILE A 229 23.77 -8.92 -10.27
C ILE A 229 25.11 -9.11 -9.55
N LYS A 230 25.09 -9.18 -8.21
CA LYS A 230 26.28 -9.46 -7.40
C LYS A 230 26.89 -10.83 -7.72
N LYS A 231 26.06 -11.84 -8.01
CA LYS A 231 26.51 -13.20 -8.35
C LYS A 231 26.91 -13.36 -9.83
N LYS A 232 26.24 -12.65 -10.74
CA LYS A 232 26.38 -12.77 -12.19
C LYS A 232 26.25 -11.39 -12.84
N LYS A 233 27.38 -10.79 -13.22
CA LYS A 233 27.42 -9.45 -13.85
C LYS A 233 26.55 -9.33 -15.12
N TRP A 234 26.36 -10.43 -15.86
CA TRP A 234 25.50 -10.49 -17.06
C TRP A 234 24.02 -10.25 -16.75
N ALA A 235 23.58 -10.55 -15.53
CA ALA A 235 22.21 -10.27 -15.12
C ALA A 235 21.92 -8.77 -15.03
N ALA A 236 22.95 -7.93 -14.80
CA ALA A 236 22.79 -6.48 -14.83
C ALA A 236 22.30 -6.03 -16.20
N ILE A 237 22.92 -6.52 -17.27
CA ILE A 237 22.57 -6.19 -18.65
C ILE A 237 21.11 -6.60 -18.94
N ILE A 238 20.70 -7.80 -18.54
CA ILE A 238 19.33 -8.29 -18.72
C ILE A 238 18.33 -7.44 -17.94
N THR A 239 18.63 -7.08 -16.68
CA THR A 239 17.75 -6.23 -15.88
C THR A 239 17.63 -4.82 -16.46
N THR A 240 18.73 -4.24 -16.94
CA THR A 240 18.70 -2.91 -17.56
C THR A 240 17.88 -2.96 -18.86
N LEU A 241 18.07 -3.98 -19.69
CA LEU A 241 17.32 -4.18 -20.92
C LEU A 241 15.82 -4.37 -20.65
N ALA A 242 15.46 -5.17 -19.65
CA ALA A 242 14.07 -5.37 -19.24
C ALA A 242 13.42 -4.06 -18.74
N CYS A 243 14.13 -3.29 -17.90
CA CYS A 243 13.65 -1.98 -17.45
C CYS A 243 13.47 -1.01 -18.62
N THR A 244 14.42 -0.94 -19.56
CA THR A 244 14.31 -0.08 -20.73
C THR A 244 13.16 -0.51 -21.64
N PHE A 245 12.96 -1.81 -21.83
CA PHE A 245 11.85 -2.33 -22.63
C PHE A 245 10.51 -1.97 -21.99
N PHE A 246 10.37 -2.13 -20.68
CA PHE A 246 9.15 -1.76 -19.94
C PHE A 246 8.86 -0.25 -20.00
N LEU A 247 9.88 0.59 -19.89
CA LEU A 247 9.75 2.05 -20.03
C LEU A 247 9.37 2.46 -21.47
N VAL A 248 9.95 1.81 -22.48
CA VAL A 248 9.61 2.07 -23.89
C VAL A 248 8.19 1.60 -24.19
N GLN A 249 7.78 0.44 -23.71
CA GLN A 249 6.42 -0.08 -23.90
C GLN A 249 5.37 0.80 -23.22
N SER A 250 5.61 1.25 -22.00
CA SER A 250 4.71 2.19 -21.31
C SER A 250 4.68 3.58 -21.98
N GLY A 251 5.81 4.06 -22.51
CA GLY A 251 5.87 5.29 -23.31
C GLY A 251 5.10 5.19 -24.64
N LEU A 252 5.24 4.07 -25.36
CA LEU A 252 4.54 3.81 -26.62
C LEU A 252 3.03 3.63 -26.40
N ALA A 253 2.62 2.95 -25.32
CA ALA A 253 1.23 2.81 -24.94
C ALA A 253 0.57 4.18 -24.69
N ARG A 254 1.31 5.10 -24.05
CA ARG A 254 0.85 6.49 -23.84
C ARG A 254 0.76 7.28 -25.15
N SER A 255 1.72 7.11 -26.07
CA SER A 255 1.71 7.78 -27.38
C SER A 255 0.52 7.36 -28.24
N ASN A 256 0.16 6.07 -28.22
CA ASN A 256 -0.98 5.55 -28.98
C ASN A 256 -2.33 5.99 -28.42
N ALA A 257 -2.43 6.25 -27.12
CA ALA A 257 -3.64 6.77 -26.48
C ALA A 257 -3.90 8.27 -26.75
N ILE A 258 -2.86 9.04 -27.11
CA ILE A 258 -2.95 10.48 -27.36
C ILE A 258 -3.31 10.79 -28.83
N ARG A 259 -3.31 9.81 -29.74
CA ARG A 259 -3.82 10.04 -31.11
C ARG A 259 -5.36 10.18 -31.02
N PRO A 260 -5.93 11.38 -31.21
CA PRO A 260 -7.38 11.51 -31.29
C PRO A 260 -7.86 10.65 -32.45
N GLY A 261 -8.88 9.84 -32.18
CA GLY A 261 -9.53 9.02 -33.20
C GLY A 261 -9.84 9.89 -34.42
N LYS A 262 -9.29 9.48 -35.57
CA LYS A 262 -9.79 9.95 -36.85
C LYS A 262 -11.30 9.72 -36.86
N MET A 263 -12.03 10.78 -37.17
CA MET A 263 -13.43 10.74 -37.59
C MET A 263 -13.72 9.47 -38.38
N GLN A 264 -14.70 8.69 -37.91
CA GLN A 264 -15.55 7.94 -38.82
C GLN A 264 -16.97 8.46 -38.60
N VAL A 265 -17.28 9.51 -39.36
CA VAL A 265 -18.63 9.77 -39.84
C VAL A 265 -18.91 8.66 -40.86
N HIS A 266 -19.87 7.79 -40.56
CA HIS A 266 -20.79 7.20 -41.52
C HIS A 266 -22.05 6.73 -40.79
#